data_AF-A0A7V9EPH9-F1
#
_entry.id   AF-A0A7V9EPH9-F1
#
_cell.length_a   1.000
_cell.length_b   1.000
_cell.length_c   1.000
_cell.angle_alpha   90.00
_cell.angle_beta   90.00
_cell.angle_gamma   90.00
#
_symmetry.space_group_name_H-M   'P 1'
#
loop_
_entity.id
_entity.type
_entity.pdbx_description
1 polymer ?
#
loop_
_entity_poly.entity_id
_entity_poly.type
_entity_poly.pdbx_seq_one_letter_code
_entity_poly.pdbx_strand_id
1 'polypeptide(L)'
;MKKTALLAILVLALGGASLEAGSAVAGNVAGIETEIERTIVRFTAVYDGEIGGRWNCVGFRISNKSLTRDTEQCIFTDLSSMPPGTYVGNPYYRVNGLSYHWFSDYDGVFATHVRLIITDNGDGTGHADVEAYY
;
A
#
# COMPACT_ATOMS: atom_id res chain seq x y z
N MET A 1 -40.60 -39.68 -26.47
CA MET A 1 -39.20 -39.77 -26.01
C MET A 1 -39.23 -39.70 -24.48
N LYS A 2 -39.50 -40.80 -23.75
CA LYS A 2 -38.56 -41.73 -23.06
C LYS A 2 -37.30 -41.02 -22.53
N LYS A 3 -36.87 -41.12 -21.27
CA LYS A 3 -37.35 -41.71 -19.99
C LYS A 3 -36.47 -41.07 -18.90
N THR A 4 -37.04 -40.80 -17.73
CA THR A 4 -36.34 -40.51 -16.45
C THR A 4 -35.33 -41.61 -16.10
N ALA A 5 -34.20 -41.24 -15.50
CA ALA A 5 -33.27 -42.19 -14.87
C ALA A 5 -32.95 -41.75 -13.43
N LEU A 6 -33.12 -42.72 -12.54
CA LEU A 6 -33.05 -42.69 -11.10
C LEU A 6 -31.60 -42.72 -10.58
N LEU A 7 -31.44 -42.03 -9.45
CA LEU A 7 -30.74 -42.37 -8.21
C LEU A 7 -30.06 -43.76 -8.06
N ALA A 8 -28.91 -43.71 -7.37
CA ALA A 8 -28.50 -44.53 -6.22
C ALA A 8 -27.18 -45.33 -6.35
N ILE A 9 -26.30 -44.95 -5.42
CA ILE A 9 -25.02 -45.48 -4.97
C ILE A 9 -25.07 -46.99 -4.65
N LEU A 10 -23.96 -47.70 -4.94
CA LEU A 10 -23.65 -48.97 -4.32
C LEU A 10 -22.23 -48.93 -3.71
N VAL A 11 -22.17 -49.19 -2.41
CA VAL A 11 -20.99 -49.30 -1.56
C VAL A 11 -20.42 -50.72 -1.67
N LEU A 12 -19.09 -50.85 -1.71
CA LEU A 12 -18.38 -52.08 -1.35
C LEU A 12 -17.31 -51.73 -0.31
N ALA A 13 -17.34 -52.48 0.77
CA ALA A 13 -16.61 -52.22 2.01
C ALA A 13 -15.56 -53.32 2.28
N LEU A 14 -14.60 -52.96 3.14
CA LEU A 14 -13.78 -53.78 4.03
C LEU A 14 -12.66 -54.66 3.44
N GLY A 15 -11.45 -54.41 3.95
CA GLY A 15 -10.53 -55.50 4.30
C GLY A 15 -9.04 -55.14 4.24
N GLY A 16 -8.36 -55.21 5.39
CA GLY A 16 -6.97 -55.67 5.46
C GLY A 16 -5.90 -54.64 5.82
N ALA A 17 -5.44 -54.71 7.07
CA ALA A 17 -4.23 -54.08 7.56
C ALA A 17 -2.96 -54.73 6.98
N SER A 18 -1.89 -53.95 6.82
CA SER A 18 -0.69 -54.01 7.68
C SER A 18 0.48 -53.28 7.04
N LEU A 19 1.14 -52.47 7.87
CA LEU A 19 2.43 -51.84 7.61
C LEU A 19 3.49 -52.90 7.28
N GLU A 20 4.42 -52.59 6.38
CA GLU A 20 5.85 -52.61 6.72
C GLU A 20 6.72 -51.83 5.72
N ALA A 21 7.42 -50.85 6.30
CA ALA A 21 8.73 -50.28 6.00
C ALA A 21 9.24 -50.11 4.55
N GLY A 22 9.62 -48.88 4.23
CA GLY A 22 10.89 -48.63 3.54
C GLY A 22 10.86 -47.49 2.53
N SER A 23 11.17 -46.28 2.98
CA SER A 23 12.46 -45.62 2.67
C SER A 23 12.29 -44.11 2.81
N ALA A 24 13.12 -43.52 3.65
CA ALA A 24 13.20 -42.08 3.80
C ALA A 24 13.60 -41.42 2.47
N VAL A 25 12.80 -40.49 2.01
CA VAL A 25 13.31 -39.34 1.28
C VAL A 25 12.92 -38.13 2.12
N ALA A 26 13.90 -37.64 2.89
CA ALA A 26 13.92 -36.27 3.35
C ALA A 26 13.95 -35.38 2.10
N GLY A 27 12.76 -35.11 1.56
CA GLY A 27 12.59 -34.05 0.61
C GLY A 27 12.74 -32.76 1.39
N ASN A 28 13.89 -32.10 1.24
CA ASN A 28 14.00 -30.68 1.52
C ASN A 28 12.94 -29.97 0.67
N VAL A 29 11.72 -29.86 1.19
CA VAL A 29 10.80 -28.83 0.74
C VAL A 29 11.42 -27.55 1.30
N ALA A 30 12.33 -26.98 0.52
CA ALA A 30 12.54 -25.55 0.56
C ALA A 30 11.21 -24.91 0.12
N GLY A 31 10.25 -24.90 1.05
CA GLY A 31 9.11 -24.03 0.99
C GLY A 31 9.72 -22.64 1.07
N ILE A 32 9.91 -22.02 -0.08
CA ILE A 32 9.97 -20.56 -0.12
C ILE A 32 8.53 -20.13 0.17
N GLU A 33 8.17 -20.11 1.46
CA GLU A 33 7.05 -19.31 1.95
C GLU A 33 7.46 -17.85 1.80
N THR A 34 7.45 -17.34 0.58
CA THR A 34 7.38 -15.91 0.35
C THR A 34 5.91 -15.53 0.22
N GLU A 35 5.18 -15.70 1.31
CA GLU A 35 4.00 -14.87 1.51
C GLU A 35 4.53 -13.46 1.78
N ILE A 36 4.72 -12.68 0.71
CA ILE A 36 4.93 -11.24 0.85
C ILE A 36 3.57 -10.70 1.28
N GLU A 37 3.28 -10.74 2.57
CA GLU A 37 2.12 -10.09 3.15
C GLU A 37 2.26 -8.60 2.86
N ARG A 38 1.56 -8.15 1.82
CA ARG A 38 1.51 -6.78 1.36
C ARG A 38 0.06 -6.33 1.41
N THR A 39 -0.23 -5.42 2.32
CA THR A 39 -1.53 -4.75 2.38
C THR A 39 -1.45 -3.46 1.59
N ILE A 40 -2.46 -3.21 0.75
CA ILE A 40 -2.61 -1.95 0.02
C ILE A 40 -4.00 -1.39 0.33
N VAL A 41 -4.05 -0.22 0.96
CA VAL A 41 -5.31 0.45 1.33
C VAL A 41 -5.36 1.81 0.65
N ARG A 42 -6.43 2.09 -0.09
CA ARG A 42 -6.65 3.42 -0.68
C ARG A 42 -7.24 4.36 0.36
N PHE A 43 -6.79 5.62 0.35
CA PHE A 43 -7.35 6.69 1.18
C PHE A 43 -7.49 7.99 0.39
N THR A 44 -8.18 8.96 0.99
CA THR A 44 -8.37 10.31 0.46
C THR A 44 -8.35 11.29 1.61
N ALA A 45 -7.78 12.48 1.39
CA ALA A 45 -7.75 13.54 2.37
C ALA A 45 -8.01 14.91 1.74
N VAL A 46 -8.56 15.81 2.56
CA VAL A 46 -8.78 17.21 2.21
C VAL A 46 -8.45 18.04 3.44
N TYR A 47 -7.58 19.04 3.27
CA TYR A 47 -7.25 19.99 4.33
C TYR A 47 -7.15 21.41 3.75
N ASP A 48 -7.48 22.39 4.58
CA ASP A 48 -7.54 23.81 4.25
C ASP A 48 -6.60 24.59 5.19
N GLY A 49 -6.01 25.68 4.68
CA GLY A 49 -5.20 26.60 5.49
C GLY A 49 -3.75 26.17 5.73
N GLU A 50 -3.29 25.14 5.04
CA GLU A 50 -1.89 24.70 5.05
C GLU A 50 -1.05 25.52 4.06
N ILE A 51 0.28 25.35 4.12
CA ILE A 51 1.15 25.77 3.01
C ILE A 51 0.64 25.11 1.71
N GLY A 52 0.50 25.86 0.62
CA GLY A 52 -0.21 25.40 -0.57
C GLY A 52 -1.72 25.67 -0.58
N GLY A 53 -2.28 26.25 0.49
CA GLY A 53 -3.70 26.57 0.61
C GLY A 53 -4.54 25.33 0.94
N ARG A 54 -5.53 25.04 0.09
CA ARG A 54 -6.35 23.82 0.21
C ARG A 54 -5.72 22.69 -0.59
N TRP A 55 -5.63 21.51 -0.02
CA TRP A 55 -5.17 20.29 -0.67
C TRP A 55 -6.30 19.28 -0.82
N ASN A 56 -6.30 18.56 -1.94
CA ASN A 56 -7.17 17.41 -2.16
C ASN A 56 -6.29 16.25 -2.62
N CYS A 57 -6.15 15.23 -1.78
CA CYS A 57 -5.21 14.13 -1.94
C CYS A 57 -5.94 12.80 -2.15
N VAL A 58 -5.36 11.96 -3.00
CA VAL A 58 -5.70 10.55 -3.14
C VAL A 58 -4.42 9.74 -3.00
N GLY A 59 -4.45 8.75 -2.12
CA GLY A 59 -3.26 7.98 -1.80
C GLY A 59 -3.49 6.50 -1.56
N PHE A 60 -2.39 5.79 -1.41
CA PHE A 60 -2.34 4.38 -1.04
C PHE A 60 -1.35 4.16 0.09
N ARG A 61 -1.83 3.52 1.15
CA ARG A 61 -1.03 2.95 2.22
C ARG A 61 -0.58 1.58 1.79
N ILE A 62 0.72 1.41 1.64
CA ILE A 62 1.37 0.15 1.28
C ILE A 62 2.18 -0.31 2.48
N SER A 63 1.74 -1.38 3.12
CA SER A 63 2.43 -1.98 4.26
C SER A 63 2.90 -3.39 3.92
N ASN A 64 4.11 -3.70 4.34
CA ASN A 64 4.64 -5.06 4.44
C ASN A 64 5.26 -5.25 5.83
N LYS A 65 5.74 -6.46 6.13
CA LYS A 65 6.31 -6.82 7.45
C LYS A 65 7.40 -5.86 7.97
N SER A 66 8.13 -5.18 7.10
CA SER A 66 9.29 -4.36 7.45
C SER A 66 9.16 -2.87 7.12
N LEU A 67 8.14 -2.48 6.36
CA LEU A 67 8.06 -1.16 5.75
C LEU A 67 6.61 -0.76 5.56
N THR A 68 6.30 0.44 6.03
CA THR A 68 5.07 1.12 5.71
C THR A 68 5.39 2.39 4.95
N ARG A 69 4.68 2.60 3.83
CA ARG A 69 4.79 3.81 3.05
C ARG A 69 3.45 4.28 2.52
N ASP A 70 3.35 5.57 2.30
CA ASP A 70 2.26 6.21 1.59
C ASP A 70 2.78 6.75 0.26
N THR A 71 1.96 6.58 -0.78
CA THR A 71 2.14 7.26 -2.06
C THR A 71 0.88 8.04 -2.37
N GLU A 72 1.01 9.33 -2.64
CA GLU A 72 -0.14 10.23 -2.79
C GLU A 72 0.02 11.15 -3.98
N GLN A 73 -1.13 11.53 -4.54
CA GLN A 73 -1.25 12.58 -5.53
C GLN A 73 -2.21 13.62 -5.01
N CYS A 74 -1.78 14.88 -4.98
CA CYS A 74 -2.57 15.98 -4.47
C CYS A 74 -2.67 17.12 -5.47
N ILE A 75 -3.82 17.78 -5.50
CA ILE A 75 -3.99 19.08 -6.13
C ILE A 75 -4.17 20.12 -5.03
N PHE A 76 -3.44 21.22 -5.10
CA PHE A 76 -3.49 22.28 -4.11
C PHE A 76 -3.67 23.68 -4.72
N THR A 77 -4.30 24.59 -3.97
CA THR A 77 -4.87 25.82 -4.56
C THR A 77 -3.95 27.03 -4.61
N ASP A 78 -2.83 27.02 -3.91
CA ASP A 78 -1.89 28.16 -3.85
C ASP A 78 -0.44 27.74 -4.10
N LEU A 79 -0.01 27.84 -5.35
CA LEU A 79 1.37 27.56 -5.74
C LEU A 79 2.39 28.55 -5.15
N SER A 80 1.98 29.77 -4.80
CA SER A 80 2.93 30.82 -4.38
C SER A 80 3.60 30.49 -3.04
N SER A 81 2.89 29.81 -2.15
CA SER A 81 3.41 29.37 -0.86
C SER A 81 4.18 28.05 -0.95
N MET A 82 3.95 27.24 -1.99
CA MET A 82 4.70 25.99 -2.25
C MET A 82 5.20 25.93 -3.70
N PRO A 83 6.34 26.60 -4.01
CA PRO A 83 6.83 26.70 -5.38
C PRO A 83 7.19 25.33 -5.99
N PRO A 84 7.17 25.19 -7.33
CA PRO A 84 7.61 23.99 -8.02
C PRO A 84 9.03 23.58 -7.61
N GLY A 85 9.23 22.27 -7.41
CA GLY A 85 10.51 21.74 -6.93
C GLY A 85 10.40 20.33 -6.36
N THR A 86 11.52 19.80 -5.89
CA THR A 86 11.55 18.56 -5.13
C THR A 86 11.99 18.86 -3.71
N TYR A 87 11.14 18.49 -2.75
CA TYR A 87 11.39 18.66 -1.34
C TYR A 87 11.60 17.28 -0.71
N VAL A 88 12.72 17.13 -0.01
CA VAL A 88 13.06 15.87 0.67
C VAL A 88 13.26 16.17 2.15
N GLY A 89 12.67 15.34 3.00
CA GLY A 89 12.75 15.46 4.44
C GLY A 89 13.13 14.16 5.13
N ASN A 90 13.92 14.28 6.18
CA ASN A 90 14.25 13.19 7.10
C ASN A 90 14.47 13.75 8.52
N PRO A 91 13.41 13.91 9.33
CA PRO A 91 11.99 13.81 8.97
C PRO A 91 11.41 15.14 8.45
N TYR A 92 12.17 16.24 8.56
CA TYR A 92 11.73 17.57 8.16
C TYR A 92 12.26 17.94 6.78
N TYR A 93 11.41 18.56 5.95
CA TYR A 93 11.79 19.20 4.70
C TYR A 93 11.68 20.73 4.82
N ARG A 94 12.28 21.47 3.88
CA ARG A 94 12.29 22.93 3.90
C ARG A 94 11.63 23.53 2.66
N VAL A 95 10.75 24.49 2.87
CA VAL A 95 10.15 25.31 1.82
C VAL A 95 10.35 26.78 2.22
N ASN A 96 10.92 27.58 1.32
CA ASN A 96 11.16 29.02 1.56
C ASN A 96 11.89 29.32 2.89
N GLY A 97 12.79 28.44 3.33
CA GLY A 97 13.55 28.59 4.58
C GLY A 97 12.82 28.15 5.85
N LEU A 98 11.53 27.84 5.78
CA LEU A 98 10.75 27.29 6.88
C LEU A 98 10.80 25.76 6.88
N SER A 99 10.69 25.16 8.06
CA SER A 99 10.79 23.71 8.26
C SER A 99 9.40 23.11 8.42
N TYR A 100 9.12 22.06 7.66
CA TYR A 100 7.85 21.35 7.64
C TYR A 100 8.08 19.85 7.84
N HIS A 101 7.02 19.13 8.18
CA HIS A 101 6.99 17.69 8.29
C HIS A 101 5.74 17.14 7.62
N TRP A 102 5.76 15.85 7.32
CA TRP A 102 4.62 15.15 6.72
C TRP A 102 3.98 14.22 7.74
N PHE A 103 2.65 14.26 7.81
CA PHE A 103 1.86 13.25 8.49
C PHE A 103 1.13 12.42 7.46
N SER A 104 0.95 11.14 7.76
CA SER A 104 0.08 10.26 7.00
C SER A 104 -1.35 10.78 6.97
N ASP A 105 -1.88 10.92 5.76
CA ASP A 105 -3.29 11.22 5.53
C ASP A 105 -4.21 10.01 5.79
N TYR A 106 -3.64 8.81 6.03
CA TYR A 106 -4.39 7.60 6.40
C TYR A 106 -4.68 7.50 7.91
N ASP A 107 -3.69 7.80 8.75
CA ASP A 107 -3.72 7.54 10.20
C ASP A 107 -3.00 8.59 11.06
N GLY A 108 -2.50 9.68 10.46
CA GLY A 108 -1.87 10.80 11.18
C GLY A 108 -0.46 10.50 11.71
N VAL A 109 0.12 9.35 11.38
CA VAL A 109 1.47 8.99 11.82
C VAL A 109 2.51 9.92 11.18
N PHE A 110 3.49 10.34 11.97
CA PHE A 110 4.58 11.20 11.53
C PHE A 110 5.57 10.44 10.65
N ALA A 111 5.86 10.95 9.45
CA ALA A 111 6.78 10.31 8.52
C ALA A 111 8.24 10.41 8.99
N THR A 112 8.99 9.33 8.88
CA THR A 112 10.44 9.31 9.11
C THR A 112 11.20 9.85 7.90
N HIS A 113 10.67 9.64 6.70
CA HIS A 113 11.20 10.17 5.46
C HIS A 113 10.07 10.59 4.53
N VAL A 114 10.24 11.70 3.82
CA VAL A 114 9.28 12.15 2.81
C VAL A 114 9.98 12.75 1.61
N ARG A 115 9.40 12.51 0.43
CA ARG A 115 9.74 13.20 -0.81
C ARG A 115 8.45 13.75 -1.43
N LEU A 116 8.44 15.04 -1.72
CA LEU A 116 7.38 15.73 -2.44
C LEU A 116 7.94 16.29 -3.74
N ILE A 117 7.28 16.01 -4.86
CA ILE A 117 7.53 16.70 -6.14
C ILE A 117 6.36 17.64 -6.38
N ILE A 118 6.65 18.93 -6.53
CA ILE A 118 5.66 19.95 -6.81
C ILE A 118 5.78 20.43 -8.25
N THR A 119 4.66 20.43 -8.95
CA THR A 119 4.53 20.86 -10.35
C THR A 119 3.49 21.97 -10.46
N ASP A 120 3.74 22.96 -11.31
CA ASP A 120 2.82 24.04 -11.64
C ASP A 120 1.76 23.56 -12.65
N ASN A 121 0.48 23.82 -12.37
CA ASN A 121 -0.61 23.52 -13.29
C ASN A 121 -0.86 24.62 -14.34
N GLY A 122 -0.27 25.80 -14.18
CA GLY A 122 -0.38 26.95 -15.09
C GLY A 122 -1.53 27.92 -14.77
N ASP A 123 -2.27 27.69 -13.69
CA ASP A 123 -3.45 28.48 -13.27
C ASP A 123 -3.34 29.03 -11.84
N GLY A 124 -2.16 28.94 -11.23
CA GLY A 124 -1.91 29.33 -9.83
C GLY A 124 -2.14 28.21 -8.82
N THR A 125 -2.66 27.06 -9.26
CA THR A 125 -2.70 25.81 -8.48
C THR A 125 -1.46 24.96 -8.73
N GLY A 126 -1.23 23.97 -7.88
CA GLY A 126 -0.14 23.00 -8.06
C GLY A 126 -0.60 21.56 -7.94
N HIS A 127 0.24 20.67 -8.45
CA HIS A 127 0.15 19.23 -8.28
C HIS A 127 1.32 18.74 -7.44
N ALA A 128 1.06 17.82 -6.51
CA ALA A 128 2.07 17.19 -5.68
C ALA A 128 2.05 15.67 -5.84
N ASP A 129 3.21 15.08 -6.12
CA ASP A 129 3.43 13.64 -5.94
C ASP A 129 4.21 13.44 -4.64
N VAL A 130 3.64 12.66 -3.72
CA VAL A 130 4.21 12.41 -2.39
C VAL A 130 4.60 10.94 -2.25
N GLU A 131 5.77 10.70 -1.69
CA GLU A 131 6.19 9.40 -1.18
C GLU A 131 6.69 9.59 0.27
N ALA A 132 6.02 8.96 1.23
CA ALA A 132 6.32 9.06 2.65
C ALA A 132 6.55 7.67 3.26
N TYR A 133 7.51 7.55 4.17
CA TYR A 133 7.87 6.32 4.88
C TYR A 133 7.72 6.51 6.38
N TYR A 134 7.32 5.44 7.08
CA TYR A 134 6.98 5.44 8.50
C TYR A 134 7.73 4.35 9.24
#